data_AF-A0AA41BEP6-F1
#
_entry.id   AF-A0AA41BEP6-F1
#
_cell.length_a   1.000
_cell.length_b   1.000
_cell.length_c   1.000
_cell.angle_alpha   90.00
_cell.angle_beta   90.00
_cell.angle_gamma   90.00
#
_symmetry.space_group_name_H-M   'P 1'
#
loop_
_entity.id
_entity.type
_entity.pdbx_description
1 polymer ?
#
loop_
_entity_poly.entity_id
_entity_poly.type
_entity_poly.pdbx_seq_one_letter_code
_entity_poly.pdbx_strand_id
1 'polypeptide(L)'
;MSRRAPRVQDRPGYMLHATAWRETSLIVQTFSRDHGCVAMVAKGAKRPYSVLRPVLSAFQPLLLSWTGNGEVKTLTRAEIAGIRPLTGTALMSAWYMNELLLRLLPREDAHPLLFDAYDFALQQLSGGTRAAGALRRFEWTLLRETGYGVDEDPPDFDDPAIEPALRRDLRERLAEILAGRPLSTRRVLLDLQRI
;
A
#
# COMPACT_ATOMS: atom_id res chain seq x y z
N MET A 1 -15.84 26.85 23.25
CA MET A 1 -16.53 25.92 22.34
C MET A 1 -15.53 24.84 21.91
N SER A 2 -15.75 23.57 22.29
CA SER A 2 -14.86 22.46 21.90
C SER A 2 -15.03 22.17 20.41
N ARG A 3 -14.01 22.46 19.60
CA ARG A 3 -14.03 22.17 18.16
C ARG A 3 -13.96 20.66 18.00
N ARG A 4 -15.10 20.03 17.69
CA ARG A 4 -15.22 18.57 17.50
C ARG A 4 -14.20 18.13 16.45
N ALA A 5 -13.37 17.13 16.78
CA ALA A 5 -12.41 16.60 15.82
C ALA A 5 -13.13 16.08 14.57
N PRO A 6 -12.59 16.30 13.36
CA PRO A 6 -13.20 15.81 12.14
C PRO A 6 -13.30 14.29 12.19
N ARG A 7 -14.40 13.81 11.63
CA ARG A 7 -14.75 12.40 11.58
C ARG A 7 -14.84 12.01 10.12
N VAL A 8 -14.07 11.01 9.75
CA VAL A 8 -14.05 10.42 8.42
C VAL A 8 -14.68 9.03 8.53
N GLN A 9 -15.57 8.71 7.59
CA GLN A 9 -16.37 7.49 7.63
C GLN A 9 -16.22 6.75 6.31
N ASP A 10 -16.09 5.44 6.42
CA ASP A 10 -16.19 4.43 5.35
C ASP A 10 -15.40 4.77 4.09
N ARG A 11 -14.18 5.27 4.29
CA ARG A 11 -13.30 5.54 3.16
C ARG A 11 -12.63 4.25 2.69
N PRO A 12 -12.59 3.99 1.38
CA PRO A 12 -11.80 2.91 0.83
C PRO A 12 -10.34 3.06 1.25
N GLY A 13 -9.74 1.94 1.65
CA GLY A 13 -8.35 1.91 2.05
C GLY A 13 -7.77 0.50 2.15
N TYR A 14 -6.45 0.44 2.26
CA TYR A 14 -5.70 -0.77 2.52
C TYR A 14 -4.79 -0.59 3.73
N MET A 15 -4.61 -1.64 4.52
CA MET A 15 -3.55 -1.66 5.52
C MET A 15 -2.21 -1.96 4.85
N LEU A 16 -1.26 -1.03 4.97
CA LEU A 16 0.10 -1.18 4.44
C LEU A 16 1.03 -1.86 5.43
N HIS A 17 0.95 -1.46 6.70
CA HIS A 17 1.80 -1.96 7.78
C HIS A 17 1.10 -1.82 9.14
N ALA A 18 1.48 -2.68 10.08
CA ALA A 18 1.01 -2.60 11.46
C ALA A 18 2.16 -2.87 12.44
N THR A 19 2.23 -2.08 13.50
CA THR A 19 3.22 -2.21 14.57
C THR A 19 2.53 -2.27 15.92
N ALA A 20 3.03 -3.12 16.82
CA ALA A 20 2.52 -3.21 18.19
C ALA A 20 2.62 -1.85 18.91
N TRP A 21 1.54 -1.42 19.56
CA TRP A 21 1.49 -0.16 20.31
C TRP A 21 0.78 -0.36 21.64
N ARG A 22 1.52 -0.18 22.73
CA ARG A 22 1.06 -0.56 24.07
C ARG A 22 0.67 -2.04 24.14
N GLU A 23 0.11 -2.45 25.26
CA GLU A 23 -0.25 -3.84 25.52
C GLU A 23 -1.30 -4.37 24.53
N THR A 24 -2.36 -3.59 24.26
CA THR A 24 -3.55 -4.07 23.54
C THR A 24 -3.82 -3.40 22.19
N SER A 25 -3.00 -2.45 21.74
CA SER A 25 -3.28 -1.65 20.53
C SER A 25 -2.23 -1.84 19.44
N LEU A 26 -2.55 -1.36 18.24
CA LEU A 26 -1.63 -1.28 17.11
C LEU A 26 -1.55 0.16 16.60
N ILE A 27 -0.40 0.56 16.06
CA ILE A 27 -0.36 1.62 15.05
C ILE A 27 -0.49 0.93 13.69
N VAL A 28 -1.46 1.35 12.89
CA VAL A 28 -1.66 0.90 11.51
C VAL A 28 -1.35 2.05 10.57
N GLN A 29 -0.52 1.77 9.56
CA GLN A 29 -0.32 2.64 8.42
C GLN A 29 -1.23 2.15 7.30
N THR A 30 -2.03 3.06 6.74
CA THR A 30 -3.04 2.74 5.74
C THR A 30 -2.86 3.64 4.53
N PHE A 31 -3.24 3.14 3.36
CA PHE A 31 -3.39 3.95 2.14
C PHE A 31 -4.88 4.08 1.86
N SER A 32 -5.42 5.29 2.00
CA SER A 32 -6.83 5.59 1.72
C SER A 32 -6.93 6.36 0.40
N ARG A 33 -7.93 6.00 -0.42
CA ARG A 33 -8.13 6.56 -1.76
C ARG A 33 -8.15 8.08 -1.77
N ASP A 34 -8.93 8.66 -0.86
CA ASP A 34 -9.19 10.10 -0.84
C ASP A 34 -8.35 10.86 0.20
N HIS A 35 -7.51 10.16 0.98
CA HIS A 35 -6.77 10.74 2.12
C HIS A 35 -5.30 10.31 2.18
N GLY A 36 -4.80 9.55 1.20
CA GLY A 36 -3.39 9.17 1.13
C GLY A 36 -2.93 8.22 2.23
N CYS A 37 -1.66 8.33 2.57
CA CYS A 37 -1.04 7.57 3.65
C CYS A 37 -1.44 8.14 5.02
N VAL A 38 -2.32 7.42 5.74
CA VAL A 38 -2.83 7.82 7.05
C VAL A 38 -2.37 6.83 8.13
N ALA A 39 -1.76 7.36 9.19
CA ALA A 39 -1.39 6.58 10.37
C ALA A 39 -2.50 6.65 11.43
N MET A 40 -2.91 5.50 11.97
CA MET A 40 -3.99 5.42 12.93
C MET A 40 -3.64 4.50 14.10
N VAL A 41 -4.10 4.84 15.31
CA VAL A 41 -4.11 3.90 16.43
C VAL A 41 -5.39 3.05 16.38
N ALA A 42 -5.22 1.74 16.31
CA ALA A 42 -6.28 0.74 16.43
C ALA A 42 -6.33 0.27 17.89
N LYS A 43 -7.14 0.96 18.71
CA LYS A 43 -7.23 0.71 20.15
C LYS A 43 -7.85 -0.65 20.43
N GLY A 44 -7.21 -1.43 21.29
CA GLY A 44 -7.71 -2.76 21.66
C GLY A 44 -7.64 -3.82 20.55
N ALA A 45 -7.03 -3.51 19.40
CA ALA A 45 -6.95 -4.40 18.24
C ALA A 45 -6.35 -5.78 18.54
N LYS A 46 -5.49 -5.90 19.56
CA LYS A 46 -4.84 -7.16 19.96
C LYS A 46 -5.69 -8.02 20.91
N ARG A 47 -6.81 -7.51 21.43
CA ARG A 47 -7.66 -8.25 22.39
C ARG A 47 -8.27 -9.48 21.70
N PRO A 48 -8.47 -10.60 22.43
CA PRO A 48 -9.04 -11.83 21.87
C PRO A 48 -10.36 -11.63 21.10
N TYR A 49 -11.26 -10.80 21.63
CA TYR A 49 -12.60 -10.52 21.07
C TYR A 49 -12.69 -9.19 20.31
N SER A 50 -11.56 -8.65 19.85
CA SER A 50 -11.54 -7.40 19.09
C SER A 50 -12.14 -7.61 17.69
N VAL A 51 -13.15 -6.80 17.36
CA VAL A 51 -13.72 -6.74 16.00
C VAL A 51 -12.72 -6.29 14.94
N LEU A 52 -11.67 -5.56 15.34
CA LEU A 52 -10.61 -5.10 14.43
C LEU A 52 -9.58 -6.18 14.13
N ARG A 53 -9.41 -7.18 15.01
CA ARG A 53 -8.36 -8.19 14.89
C ARG A 53 -8.44 -9.03 13.60
N PRO A 54 -9.62 -9.56 13.20
CA PRO A 54 -9.72 -10.32 11.95
C PRO A 54 -9.76 -9.41 10.70
N VAL A 55 -10.17 -8.15 10.85
CA VAL A 55 -10.38 -7.21 9.72
C VAL A 55 -9.07 -6.55 9.29
N LEU A 56 -8.17 -6.22 10.23
CA LEU A 56 -6.88 -5.59 9.93
C LEU A 56 -5.88 -6.61 9.36
N SER A 57 -6.24 -7.19 8.22
CA SER A 57 -5.41 -8.08 7.42
C SER A 57 -4.77 -7.32 6.27
N ALA A 58 -3.52 -7.65 5.95
CA ALA A 58 -2.82 -7.03 4.84
C ALA A 58 -3.48 -7.40 3.50
N PHE A 59 -3.40 -6.49 2.53
CA PHE A 59 -3.83 -6.69 1.15
C PHE A 59 -5.32 -7.00 0.95
N GLN A 60 -6.17 -6.86 1.98
CA GLN A 60 -7.61 -6.89 1.82
C GLN A 60 -8.14 -5.46 1.67
N PRO A 61 -9.08 -5.20 0.75
CA PRO A 61 -9.74 -3.91 0.65
C PRO A 61 -10.58 -3.67 1.90
N LEU A 62 -10.46 -2.48 2.48
CA LEU A 62 -11.12 -2.08 3.71
C LEU A 62 -11.98 -0.82 3.50
N LEU A 63 -13.06 -0.71 4.26
CA LEU A 63 -13.72 0.55 4.58
C LEU A 63 -13.23 1.01 5.95
N LEU A 64 -12.56 2.16 5.98
CA LEU A 64 -11.91 2.71 7.17
C LEU A 64 -12.65 3.95 7.67
N SER A 65 -12.91 4.01 8.97
CA SER A 65 -13.46 5.19 9.64
C SER A 65 -12.58 5.63 10.80
N TRP A 66 -12.28 6.91 10.90
CA TRP A 66 -11.39 7.45 11.93
C TRP A 66 -11.77 8.86 12.37
N THR A 67 -11.12 9.30 13.45
CA THR A 67 -11.28 10.65 14.02
C THR A 67 -9.93 11.22 14.44
N GLY A 68 -9.85 12.54 14.52
CA GLY A 68 -8.69 13.25 15.06
C GLY A 68 -8.02 14.18 14.06
N ASN A 69 -7.24 15.13 14.59
CA ASN A 69 -6.48 16.11 13.80
C ASN A 69 -4.96 15.98 13.95
N GLY A 70 -4.47 15.16 14.89
CA GLY A 70 -3.03 14.94 15.05
C GLY A 70 -2.45 14.08 13.92
N GLU A 71 -1.13 13.88 13.96
CA GLU A 71 -0.41 13.03 12.99
C GLU A 71 -0.84 11.56 13.03
N VAL A 72 -1.26 11.08 14.21
CA VAL A 72 -1.81 9.74 14.41
C VAL A 72 -3.28 9.87 14.76
N LYS A 73 -4.16 9.44 13.86
CA LYS A 73 -5.61 9.46 14.05
C LYS A 73 -6.04 8.28 14.93
N THR A 74 -7.30 8.25 15.37
CA THR A 74 -7.88 7.07 16.04
C THR A 74 -8.76 6.32 15.06
N LEU A 75 -8.42 5.07 14.76
CA LEU A 75 -9.28 4.16 14.00
C LEU A 75 -10.50 3.81 14.84
N THR A 76 -11.69 4.05 14.30
CA THR A 76 -12.97 3.85 14.99
C THR A 76 -13.76 2.68 14.42
N ARG A 77 -13.61 2.39 13.12
CA ARG A 77 -14.24 1.26 12.43
C ARG A 77 -13.36 0.81 11.28
N ALA A 78 -13.31 -0.49 11.05
CA ALA A 78 -12.77 -1.10 9.84
C ALA A 78 -13.70 -2.24 9.42
N GLU A 79 -13.99 -2.34 8.13
CA GLU A 79 -14.79 -3.42 7.56
C GLU A 79 -14.11 -3.96 6.30
N ILE A 80 -14.22 -5.25 6.05
CA ILE A 80 -13.72 -5.87 4.82
C ILE A 80 -14.68 -5.52 3.67
N ALA A 81 -14.16 -4.93 2.61
CA ALA A 81 -14.92 -4.49 1.44
C ALA A 81 -14.85 -5.47 0.26
N GLY A 82 -14.10 -6.57 0.41
CA GLY A 82 -13.84 -7.56 -0.62
C GLY A 82 -12.71 -8.49 -0.22
N ILE A 83 -12.45 -9.50 -1.05
CA ILE A 83 -11.42 -10.51 -0.78
C ILE A 83 -10.40 -10.51 -1.91
N ARG A 84 -9.12 -10.56 -1.54
CA ARG A 84 -7.97 -10.69 -2.45
C ARG A 84 -7.09 -11.83 -1.94
N PRO A 85 -7.35 -13.09 -2.33
CA PRO A 85 -6.46 -14.19 -1.96
C PRO A 85 -5.10 -14.01 -2.65
N LEU A 86 -4.05 -13.78 -1.86
CA LEU A 86 -2.67 -13.70 -2.34
C LEU A 86 -1.87 -14.83 -1.74
N THR A 87 -1.12 -15.55 -2.58
CA THR A 87 -0.31 -16.70 -2.19
C THR A 87 1.05 -16.68 -2.87
N GLY A 88 2.02 -17.41 -2.30
CA GLY A 88 3.33 -17.61 -2.91
C GLY A 88 4.06 -16.30 -3.25
N THR A 89 4.58 -16.22 -4.48
CA THR A 89 5.39 -15.09 -4.97
C THR A 89 4.60 -13.78 -5.13
N ALA A 90 3.27 -13.86 -5.24
CA ALA A 90 2.40 -12.68 -5.31
C ALA A 90 2.46 -11.84 -4.02
N LEU A 91 2.63 -12.48 -2.86
CA LEU A 91 2.79 -11.79 -1.58
C LEU A 91 4.02 -10.88 -1.57
N MET A 92 5.14 -11.33 -2.14
CA MET A 92 6.36 -10.51 -2.20
C MET A 92 6.19 -9.30 -3.12
N SER A 93 5.43 -9.46 -4.21
CA SER A 93 5.07 -8.35 -5.10
C SER A 93 4.19 -7.33 -4.38
N ALA A 94 3.19 -7.79 -3.62
CA ALA A 94 2.32 -6.93 -2.84
C ALA A 94 3.06 -6.18 -1.72
N TRP A 95 3.97 -6.85 -1.01
CA TRP A 95 4.84 -6.21 -0.01
C TRP A 95 5.76 -5.15 -0.62
N TYR A 96 6.32 -5.42 -1.79
CA TYR A 96 7.12 -4.43 -2.52
C TYR A 96 6.31 -3.17 -2.84
N MET A 97 5.05 -3.32 -3.31
CA MET A 97 4.17 -2.17 -3.55
C MET A 97 3.89 -1.39 -2.27
N ASN A 98 3.57 -2.06 -1.15
CA ASN A 98 3.37 -1.38 0.15
C ASN A 98 4.60 -0.58 0.56
N GLU A 99 5.79 -1.18 0.39
CA GLU A 99 7.02 -0.53 0.76
C GLU A 99 7.30 0.72 -0.08
N LEU A 100 7.02 0.67 -1.39
CA LEU A 100 7.11 1.85 -2.25
C LEU A 100 6.18 2.97 -1.78
N LEU A 101 4.90 2.66 -1.52
CA LEU A 101 3.93 3.64 -1.02
C LEU A 101 4.41 4.28 0.29
N LEU A 102 4.90 3.48 1.25
CA LEU A 102 5.36 3.96 2.55
C LEU A 102 6.60 4.85 2.48
N ARG A 103 7.42 4.69 1.43
CA ARG A 103 8.69 5.42 1.29
C ARG A 103 8.59 6.65 0.42
N LEU A 104 7.71 6.62 -0.57
CA LEU A 104 7.68 7.61 -1.64
C LEU A 104 6.52 8.59 -1.48
N LEU A 105 5.42 8.20 -0.83
CA LEU A 105 4.29 9.10 -0.66
C LEU A 105 4.42 9.97 0.59
N PRO A 106 4.09 11.27 0.49
CA PRO A 106 3.87 12.10 1.66
C PRO A 106 2.66 11.61 2.47
N ARG A 107 2.61 12.00 3.74
CA ARG A 107 1.50 11.65 4.63
C ARG A 107 0.28 12.50 4.30
N GLU A 108 -0.89 11.89 4.39
CA GLU A 108 -2.18 12.56 4.23
C GLU A 108 -2.37 13.29 2.87
N ASP A 109 -1.64 12.88 1.82
CA ASP A 109 -1.78 13.41 0.45
C ASP A 109 -2.49 12.41 -0.47
N ALA A 110 -3.57 12.85 -1.11
CA ALA A 110 -4.49 11.97 -1.81
C ALA A 110 -3.99 11.64 -3.23
N HIS A 111 -3.89 10.34 -3.54
CA HIS A 111 -3.59 9.85 -4.88
C HIS A 111 -4.65 8.82 -5.34
N PRO A 112 -5.86 9.25 -5.76
CA PRO A 112 -6.93 8.33 -6.14
C PRO A 112 -6.58 7.42 -7.33
N LEU A 113 -5.87 7.96 -8.33
CA LEU A 113 -5.42 7.18 -9.50
C LEU A 113 -4.41 6.10 -9.11
N LEU A 114 -3.45 6.45 -8.26
CA LEU A 114 -2.50 5.49 -7.72
C LEU A 114 -3.17 4.43 -6.83
N PHE A 115 -4.19 4.82 -6.06
CA PHE A 115 -4.99 3.89 -5.27
C PHE A 115 -5.70 2.87 -6.17
N ASP A 116 -6.35 3.33 -7.23
CA ASP A 116 -7.04 2.47 -8.19
C ASP A 116 -6.05 1.53 -8.91
N ALA A 117 -4.85 2.03 -9.25
CA ALA A 117 -3.77 1.21 -9.82
C ALA A 117 -3.23 0.16 -8.83
N TYR A 118 -3.13 0.50 -7.55
CA TYR A 118 -2.72 -0.44 -6.49
C TYR A 118 -3.76 -1.54 -6.29
N ASP A 119 -5.05 -1.20 -6.19
CA ASP A 119 -6.14 -2.18 -6.11
C ASP A 119 -6.15 -3.09 -7.33
N PHE A 120 -6.03 -2.53 -8.54
CA PHE A 120 -5.96 -3.30 -9.78
C PHE A 120 -4.76 -4.27 -9.80
N ALA A 121 -3.58 -3.82 -9.37
CA ALA A 121 -2.41 -4.70 -9.27
C ALA A 121 -2.63 -5.85 -8.29
N LEU A 122 -3.25 -5.61 -7.13
CA LEU A 122 -3.61 -6.67 -6.17
C LEU A 122 -4.64 -7.65 -6.77
N GLN A 123 -5.61 -7.16 -7.53
CA GLN A 123 -6.57 -8.02 -8.24
C GLN A 123 -5.87 -8.94 -9.25
N GLN A 124 -4.97 -8.39 -10.07
CA GLN A 124 -4.20 -9.16 -11.05
C GLN A 124 -3.31 -10.22 -10.38
N LEU A 125 -2.61 -9.84 -9.31
CA LEU A 125 -1.78 -10.75 -8.53
C LEU A 125 -2.59 -11.87 -7.88
N SER A 126 -3.81 -11.56 -7.44
CA SER A 126 -4.74 -12.53 -6.86
C SER A 126 -5.33 -13.48 -7.91
N GLY A 127 -5.56 -12.99 -9.13
CA GLY A 127 -6.06 -13.79 -10.27
C GLY A 127 -5.02 -14.70 -10.94
N GLY A 128 -3.76 -14.69 -10.47
CA GLY A 128 -2.68 -15.51 -11.04
C GLY A 128 -2.05 -14.94 -12.31
N THR A 129 -2.34 -13.68 -12.65
CA THR A 129 -1.70 -12.98 -13.77
C THR A 129 -0.19 -12.83 -13.50
N ARG A 130 0.60 -12.69 -14.58
CA ARG A 130 2.05 -12.47 -14.49
C ARG A 130 2.35 -11.25 -13.63
N ALA A 131 2.98 -11.47 -12.46
CA ALA A 131 3.32 -10.40 -11.51
C ALA A 131 4.15 -9.27 -12.12
N ALA A 132 4.96 -9.56 -13.13
CA ALA A 132 5.80 -8.57 -13.80
C ALA A 132 4.98 -7.40 -14.37
N GLY A 133 3.96 -7.67 -15.18
CA GLY A 133 3.13 -6.65 -15.82
C GLY A 133 2.31 -5.83 -14.83
N ALA A 134 1.70 -6.51 -13.84
CA ALA A 134 0.99 -5.86 -12.75
C ALA A 134 1.89 -4.87 -11.98
N LEU A 135 3.12 -5.28 -11.66
CA LEU A 135 4.10 -4.41 -11.00
C LEU A 135 4.55 -3.25 -11.89
N ARG A 136 4.86 -3.50 -13.17
CA ARG A 136 5.31 -2.42 -14.08
C ARG A 136 4.24 -1.34 -14.22
N ARG A 137 2.97 -1.74 -14.34
CA ARG A 137 1.82 -0.82 -14.43
C ARG A 137 1.67 0.03 -13.16
N PHE A 138 1.78 -0.59 -11.98
CA PHE A 138 1.73 0.11 -10.70
C PHE A 138 2.89 1.10 -10.56
N GLU A 139 4.12 0.67 -10.81
CA GLU A 139 5.32 1.50 -10.71
C GLU A 139 5.29 2.69 -11.67
N TRP A 140 4.83 2.46 -12.91
CA TRP A 140 4.62 3.52 -13.89
C TRP A 140 3.65 4.59 -13.36
N THR A 141 2.50 4.16 -12.83
CA THR A 141 1.50 5.07 -12.25
C THR A 141 2.06 5.81 -11.06
N LEU A 142 2.78 5.13 -10.16
CA LEU A 142 3.43 5.72 -9.00
C LEU A 142 4.43 6.81 -9.40
N LEU A 143 5.29 6.55 -10.38
CA LEU A 143 6.26 7.54 -10.84
C LEU A 143 5.57 8.76 -11.44
N ARG A 144 4.52 8.57 -12.26
CA ARG A 144 3.74 9.70 -12.82
C ARG A 144 3.09 10.53 -11.72
N GLU A 145 2.41 9.90 -10.78
CA GLU A 145 1.71 10.58 -9.68
C GLU A 145 2.67 11.30 -8.70
N THR A 146 3.93 10.84 -8.62
CA THR A 146 4.98 11.48 -7.80
C THR A 146 5.84 12.48 -8.57
N GLY A 147 5.59 12.68 -9.88
CA GLY A 147 6.31 13.64 -10.71
C GLY A 147 7.65 13.14 -11.28
N TYR A 148 7.96 11.85 -11.17
CA TYR A 148 9.19 11.20 -11.69
C TYR A 148 8.93 10.31 -12.92
N GLY A 149 7.68 10.33 -13.42
CA GLY A 149 7.26 9.59 -14.60
C GLY A 149 7.83 10.13 -15.90
N VAL A 150 7.58 9.40 -16.98
CA VAL A 150 7.85 9.86 -18.36
C VAL A 150 6.60 10.47 -18.96
N ASP A 151 6.81 11.47 -19.82
CA ASP A 151 5.76 12.04 -20.66
C ASP A 151 5.59 11.20 -21.94
N GLU A 152 5.22 9.93 -21.73
CA GLU A 152 4.98 8.94 -22.78
C GLU A 152 3.64 8.25 -22.51
N ASP A 153 3.07 7.65 -23.56
CA ASP A 153 1.91 6.78 -23.42
C ASP A 153 2.29 5.47 -22.68
N PRO A 154 1.37 4.91 -21.87
CA PRO A 154 1.63 3.66 -21.18
C PRO A 154 1.87 2.53 -22.20
N PRO A 155 2.97 1.75 -22.07
CA PRO A 155 3.24 0.64 -22.97
C PRO A 155 2.31 -0.54 -22.68
N ASP A 156 2.36 -1.58 -23.53
CA ASP A 156 1.74 -2.86 -23.22
C ASP A 156 2.52 -3.59 -22.11
N PHE A 157 2.08 -3.40 -20.87
CA PHE A 157 2.73 -3.99 -19.69
C PHE A 157 2.78 -5.52 -19.68
N ASP A 158 1.97 -6.19 -20.51
CA ASP A 158 1.89 -7.64 -20.59
C ASP A 158 2.75 -8.22 -21.72
N ASP A 159 3.37 -7.38 -22.56
CA ASP A 159 4.32 -7.79 -23.58
C ASP A 159 5.68 -8.22 -22.95
N PRO A 160 6.04 -9.52 -23.04
CA PRO A 160 7.28 -10.02 -22.46
C PRO A 160 8.55 -9.53 -23.18
N ALA A 161 8.44 -9.03 -24.42
CA ALA A 161 9.59 -8.53 -25.17
C ALA A 161 10.10 -7.20 -24.61
N ILE A 162 9.19 -6.33 -24.14
CA ILE A 162 9.53 -5.01 -23.60
C ILE A 162 9.78 -5.03 -22.09
N GLU A 163 9.21 -6.01 -21.36
CA GLU A 163 9.25 -6.06 -19.90
C GLU A 163 10.67 -5.92 -19.31
N PRO A 164 11.73 -6.58 -19.83
CA PRO A 164 13.06 -6.45 -19.26
C PRO A 164 13.63 -5.04 -19.35
N ALA A 165 13.39 -4.34 -20.46
CA ALA A 165 13.86 -2.95 -20.64
C ALA A 165 13.03 -1.99 -19.77
N LEU A 166 11.70 -2.09 -19.85
CA LEU A 166 10.78 -1.29 -19.03
C LEU A 166 11.06 -1.45 -17.53
N ARG A 167 11.35 -2.67 -17.08
CA ARG A 167 11.72 -2.97 -15.69
C ARG A 167 12.99 -2.24 -15.26
N ARG A 168 14.02 -2.21 -16.11
CA ARG A 168 15.27 -1.52 -15.82
C ARG A 168 15.04 -0.01 -15.71
N ASP A 169 14.35 0.57 -16.68
CA ASP A 169 14.12 2.01 -16.75
C ASP A 169 13.28 2.51 -15.56
N LEU A 170 12.19 1.80 -15.23
CA LEU A 170 11.38 2.09 -14.04
C LEU A 170 12.19 1.97 -12.74
N ARG A 171 13.09 0.97 -12.66
CA ARG A 171 13.95 0.78 -11.48
C ARG A 171 14.97 1.90 -11.31
N GLU A 172 15.54 2.40 -12.39
CA GLU A 172 16.47 3.53 -12.36
C GLU A 172 15.76 4.78 -11.82
N ARG A 173 14.57 5.10 -12.35
CA ARG A 173 13.75 6.21 -11.87
C ARG A 173 13.32 6.05 -10.41
N LEU A 174 12.91 4.83 -10.01
CA LEU A 174 12.60 4.54 -8.61
C LEU A 174 13.83 4.69 -7.70
N ALA A 175 15.03 4.38 -8.20
CA ALA A 175 16.26 4.57 -7.42
C ALA A 175 16.60 6.05 -7.23
N GLU A 176 16.35 6.90 -8.23
CA GLU A 176 16.51 8.35 -8.14
C GLU A 176 15.64 8.95 -7.04
N ILE A 177 14.33 8.68 -7.06
CA ILE A 177 13.39 9.18 -6.02
C ILE A 177 13.69 8.59 -4.63
N LEU A 178 14.16 7.34 -4.57
CA LEU A 178 14.58 6.72 -3.29
C LEU A 178 15.87 7.33 -2.73
N ALA A 179 16.64 8.08 -3.53
CA ALA A 179 17.89 8.74 -3.14
C ALA A 179 18.84 7.82 -2.35
N GLY A 180 18.99 6.57 -2.79
CA GLY A 180 19.87 5.57 -2.15
C GLY A 180 19.30 4.85 -0.93
N ARG A 181 18.04 5.10 -0.52
CA ARG A 181 17.40 4.38 0.59
C ARG A 181 17.02 2.94 0.17
N PRO A 182 17.64 1.89 0.75
CA PRO A 182 17.47 0.52 0.26
C PRO A 182 16.12 -0.08 0.66
N LEU A 183 15.38 -0.68 -0.28
CA LEU A 183 14.13 -1.39 -0.01
C LEU A 183 14.37 -2.64 0.87
N SER A 184 13.60 -2.80 1.93
CA SER A 184 13.63 -3.92 2.87
C SER A 184 13.15 -5.21 2.19
N THR A 185 12.15 -5.14 1.31
CA THR A 185 11.72 -6.32 0.53
C THR A 185 12.85 -6.85 -0.35
N ARG A 186 13.73 -5.97 -0.85
CA ARG A 186 14.93 -6.37 -1.59
C ARG A 186 15.91 -7.13 -0.67
N ARG A 187 16.11 -6.68 0.56
CA ARG A 187 16.96 -7.37 1.54
C ARG A 187 16.39 -8.74 1.91
N VAL A 188 15.09 -8.81 2.22
CA VAL A 188 14.41 -10.06 2.59
C VAL A 188 14.42 -11.07 1.42
N LEU A 189 14.21 -10.64 0.17
CA LEU A 189 14.31 -11.52 -1.00
C LEU A 189 15.72 -12.09 -1.19
N LEU A 190 16.76 -11.26 -0.99
CA LEU A 190 18.15 -11.70 -1.09
C LEU A 190 18.55 -12.67 0.03
N ASP A 191 18.00 -12.48 1.23
CA ASP A 191 18.23 -13.39 2.36
C ASP A 191 17.51 -14.73 2.17
N LEU A 192 16.33 -14.75 1.54
CA LEU A 192 15.58 -15.97 1.22
C LEU A 192 16.18 -16.79 0.06
N GLN A 193 16.96 -16.17 -0.84
CA GLN A 193 17.67 -16.87 -1.93
C GLN A 193 19.03 -17.46 -1.51
N ARG A 194 19.45 -17.25 -0.25
CA ARG A 194 20.71 -17.74 0.32
C ARG A 194 20.54 -18.97 1.23
N ILE A 195 19.32 -19.52 1.29
CA ILE A 195 18.94 -20.73 2.02
C ILE A 195 18.55 -21.78 0.99
#